data_AF-A0A0S8DDL0-F1
#
_entry.id   AF-A0A0S8DDL0-F1
#
_cell.length_a   1.000
_cell.length_b   1.000
_cell.length_c   1.000
_cell.angle_alpha   90.00
_cell.angle_beta   90.00
_cell.angle_gamma   90.00
#
_symmetry.space_group_name_H-M   'P 1'
#
loop_
_entity.id
_entity.type
_entity.pdbx_description
1 polymer ?
#
loop_
_entity_poly.entity_id
_entity_poly.type
_entity_poly.pdbx_seq_one_letter_code
_entity_poly.pdbx_strand_id
1 'polypeptide(L)'
;MDEIIDPIRKVKIKKLPEEMVRQELLNKMILLGYPKEYIAVEKDLKSLPHLKDTDYKFPQRRIDIICFSKKINIYPILLIECKAEKIDEIAEQQVIGYNYFVNAYFFSLANKEEIKTYWYDKKKNRYLFVDFLPSYKQLIYAIEDKELL
;
A
#
# COMPACT_ATOMS: atom_id res chain seq x y z
N MET A 1 11.29 25.96 8.41
CA MET A 1 10.94 24.52 8.41
C MET A 1 11.05 24.05 7.00
N ASP A 2 11.79 22.98 6.77
CA ASP A 2 11.92 22.41 5.43
C ASP A 2 10.61 21.77 4.96
N GLU A 3 10.18 22.14 3.76
CA GLU A 3 9.01 21.56 3.09
C GLU A 3 9.44 20.78 1.85
N ILE A 4 8.64 19.81 1.44
CA ILE A 4 8.79 19.06 0.18
C ILE A 4 7.46 19.05 -0.58
N ILE A 5 7.50 18.95 -1.91
CA ILE A 5 6.28 18.84 -2.74
C ILE A 5 5.98 17.36 -2.95
N ASP A 6 4.78 16.95 -2.57
CA ASP A 6 4.31 15.58 -2.78
C ASP A 6 4.08 15.31 -4.29
N PRO A 7 4.72 14.28 -4.87
CA PRO A 7 4.63 14.01 -6.31
C PRO A 7 3.25 13.53 -6.76
N ILE A 8 2.40 13.07 -5.85
CA ILE A 8 1.04 12.58 -6.10
C ILE A 8 0.00 13.63 -5.69
N ARG A 9 0.01 14.09 -4.44
CA ARG A 9 -0.95 15.07 -3.89
C ARG A 9 -0.74 16.50 -4.42
N LYS A 10 0.45 16.83 -4.94
CA LYS A 10 0.82 18.15 -5.48
C LYS A 10 0.72 19.29 -4.46
N VAL A 11 0.90 19.00 -3.18
CA VAL A 11 0.89 19.97 -2.07
C VAL A 11 2.25 20.01 -1.38
N LYS A 12 2.56 21.12 -0.72
CA LYS A 12 3.72 21.23 0.17
C LYS A 12 3.42 20.55 1.49
N ILE A 13 4.36 19.75 1.98
CA ILE A 13 4.24 19.00 3.23
C ILE A 13 5.46 19.21 4.11
N LYS A 14 5.27 19.11 5.42
CA LYS A 14 6.36 19.16 6.40
C LYS A 14 7.16 17.87 6.36
N LYS A 15 8.49 17.97 6.46
CA LYS A 15 9.39 16.80 6.55
C LYS A 15 9.32 16.13 7.92
N LEU A 16 8.27 15.35 8.18
CA LEU A 16 8.19 14.45 9.34
C LEU A 16 8.89 13.11 9.03
N PRO A 17 9.42 12.37 10.02
CA PRO A 17 10.14 11.11 9.76
C PRO A 17 9.36 10.09 8.93
N GLU A 18 8.10 9.85 9.27
CA GLU A 18 7.20 8.95 8.52
C GLU A 18 6.84 9.51 7.14
N GLU A 19 6.66 10.83 7.03
CA GLU A 19 6.41 11.48 5.75
C GLU A 19 7.60 11.34 4.79
N MET A 20 8.84 11.39 5.30
CA MET A 20 10.01 11.16 4.47
C MET A 20 10.06 9.75 3.90
N VAL A 21 9.69 8.74 4.69
CA VAL A 21 9.54 7.34 4.21
C VAL A 21 8.49 7.27 3.10
N ARG A 22 7.33 7.89 3.33
CA ARG A 22 6.24 7.95 2.35
C ARG A 22 6.69 8.60 1.04
N GLN A 23 7.39 9.74 1.11
CA GLN A 23 7.88 10.44 -0.08
C GLN A 23 8.92 9.62 -0.85
N GLU A 24 9.83 8.93 -0.16
CA GLU A 24 10.79 8.04 -0.79
C GLU A 24 10.10 6.88 -1.52
N LEU A 25 9.09 6.26 -0.88
CA LEU A 25 8.29 5.20 -1.47
C LEU A 25 7.52 5.66 -2.70
N LEU A 26 6.89 6.84 -2.66
CA LEU A 26 6.19 7.38 -3.82
C LEU A 26 7.12 7.56 -5.03
N ASN A 27 8.34 8.07 -4.81
CA ASN A 27 9.32 8.17 -5.87
C ASN A 27 9.77 6.79 -6.38
N LYS A 28 10.01 5.83 -5.48
CA LYS A 28 10.33 4.44 -5.84
C LYS A 28 9.22 3.77 -6.64
N MET A 29 7.96 3.96 -6.26
CA MET A 29 6.80 3.46 -7.01
C MET A 29 6.75 4.03 -8.42
N ILE A 30 7.02 5.33 -8.59
CA ILE A 30 7.07 5.95 -9.92
C ILE A 30 8.17 5.30 -10.78
N LEU A 31 9.36 5.08 -10.22
CA LEU A 31 10.46 4.40 -10.91
C LEU A 31 10.13 2.93 -11.25
N LEU A 32 9.36 2.26 -10.39
CA LEU A 32 8.88 0.89 -10.58
C LEU A 32 7.65 0.78 -11.50
N GLY A 33 7.27 1.88 -12.16
CA GLY A 33 6.24 1.90 -13.19
C GLY A 33 4.80 1.95 -12.68
N TYR A 34 4.58 2.36 -11.43
CA TYR A 34 3.23 2.54 -10.89
C TYR A 34 2.60 3.82 -11.48
N PRO A 35 1.39 3.73 -12.08
CA PRO A 35 0.71 4.91 -12.62
C PRO A 35 0.27 5.86 -11.51
N LYS A 36 0.70 7.12 -11.57
CA LYS A 36 0.43 8.12 -10.52
C LYS A 36 -1.07 8.34 -10.30
N GLU A 37 -1.84 8.30 -11.37
CA GLU A 37 -3.29 8.44 -11.38
C GLU A 37 -4.05 7.32 -10.64
N TYR A 38 -3.38 6.20 -10.35
CA TYR A 38 -3.93 5.10 -9.58
C TYR A 38 -3.32 4.99 -8.18
N ILE A 39 -2.49 5.94 -7.78
CA ILE A 39 -1.97 6.02 -6.41
C ILE A 39 -2.81 7.05 -5.64
N ALA A 40 -3.32 6.64 -4.49
CA ALA A 40 -3.92 7.54 -3.52
C ALA A 40 -3.11 7.53 -2.23
N VAL A 41 -2.99 8.71 -1.61
CA VAL A 41 -2.16 8.95 -0.43
C VAL A 41 -3.05 9.47 0.69
N GLU A 42 -2.82 9.00 1.92
CA GLU A 42 -3.51 9.44 3.13
C GLU A 42 -5.05 9.34 3.02
N LYS A 43 -5.57 8.15 2.72
CA LYS A 43 -7.01 7.93 2.53
C LYS A 43 -7.65 7.22 3.71
N ASP A 44 -8.80 7.74 4.16
CA ASP A 44 -9.63 7.02 5.11
C ASP A 44 -10.21 5.77 4.45
N LEU A 45 -10.28 4.67 5.20
CA LEU A 45 -10.78 3.39 4.72
C LEU A 45 -12.19 3.48 4.09
N LYS A 46 -13.08 4.27 4.72
CA LYS A 46 -14.45 4.52 4.22
C LYS A 46 -14.49 5.29 2.89
N SER A 47 -13.41 5.99 2.54
CA SER A 47 -13.33 6.76 1.30
C SER A 47 -13.00 5.90 0.08
N LEU A 48 -12.58 4.64 0.29
CA LEU A 48 -12.20 3.75 -0.81
C LEU A 48 -13.42 3.42 -1.68
N PRO A 49 -13.31 3.47 -3.02
CA PRO A 49 -14.45 3.35 -3.93
C PRO A 49 -15.32 2.11 -3.70
N HIS A 50 -14.70 0.97 -3.41
CA HIS A 50 -15.39 -0.31 -3.20
C HIS A 50 -15.99 -0.49 -1.79
N LEU A 51 -15.78 0.46 -0.88
CA LEU A 51 -16.28 0.42 0.50
C LEU A 51 -17.29 1.54 0.83
N LYS A 52 -17.50 2.51 -0.07
CA LYS A 52 -18.31 3.71 0.16
C LYS A 52 -19.75 3.44 0.57
N ASP A 53 -20.35 2.37 0.06
CA ASP A 53 -21.78 2.06 0.26
C ASP A 53 -21.99 0.84 1.17
N THR A 54 -21.05 0.57 2.08
CA THR A 54 -21.16 -0.58 3.00
C THR A 54 -21.52 -0.14 4.41
N ASP A 55 -22.40 -0.90 5.08
CA ASP A 55 -22.82 -0.66 6.48
C ASP A 55 -21.76 -1.09 7.53
N TYR A 56 -20.53 -1.38 7.10
CA TYR A 56 -19.48 -1.85 8.01
C TYR A 56 -18.99 -0.75 8.94
N LYS A 57 -18.83 -1.09 10.22
CA LYS A 57 -18.08 -0.27 11.17
C LYS A 57 -16.59 -0.43 10.92
N PHE A 58 -16.04 0.48 10.13
CA PHE A 58 -14.61 0.53 9.88
C PHE A 58 -13.84 1.14 11.06
N PRO A 59 -12.63 0.65 11.36
CA PRO A 59 -11.72 1.35 12.25
C PRO A 59 -11.37 2.74 11.67
N GLN A 60 -11.24 3.74 12.54
CA GLN A 60 -10.71 5.05 12.15
C GLN A 60 -9.21 4.92 11.91
N ARG A 61 -8.84 4.49 10.70
CA ARG A 61 -7.46 4.46 10.25
C ARG A 61 -7.33 5.04 8.86
N ARG A 62 -6.25 5.79 8.71
CA ARG A 62 -5.82 6.39 7.47
C ARG A 62 -4.80 5.48 6.82
N ILE A 63 -5.01 5.17 5.56
CA ILE A 63 -4.10 4.42 4.71
C ILE A 63 -3.03 5.38 4.21
N ASP A 64 -1.77 5.03 4.39
CA ASP A 64 -0.66 5.87 3.92
C ASP A 64 -0.61 5.94 2.39
N ILE A 65 -0.53 4.78 1.73
CA ILE A 65 -0.53 4.70 0.27
C ILE A 65 -1.39 3.51 -0.15
N ILE A 66 -2.22 3.70 -1.18
CA ILE A 66 -2.93 2.61 -1.86
C ILE A 66 -2.81 2.78 -3.37
N CYS A 67 -2.58 1.68 -4.07
CA CYS A 67 -2.54 1.63 -5.53
C CYS A 67 -3.68 0.78 -6.08
N PHE A 68 -4.36 1.30 -7.09
CA PHE A 68 -5.43 0.63 -7.82
C PHE A 68 -4.97 0.14 -9.19
N SER A 69 -5.77 -0.73 -9.81
CA SER A 69 -5.59 -1.11 -11.21
C SER A 69 -6.88 -1.11 -11.99
N LYS A 70 -6.90 -0.42 -13.15
CA LYS A 70 -8.00 -0.52 -14.13
C LYS A 70 -8.11 -1.89 -14.80
N LYS A 71 -7.03 -2.67 -14.87
CA LYS A 71 -7.08 -4.04 -15.41
C LYS A 71 -8.02 -4.94 -14.61
N ILE A 72 -8.29 -4.57 -13.36
CA ILE A 72 -9.18 -5.27 -12.45
C ILE A 72 -10.30 -4.30 -12.01
N ASN A 73 -10.90 -3.55 -12.93
CA ASN A 73 -12.05 -2.68 -12.63
C ASN A 73 -11.82 -1.65 -11.49
N ILE A 74 -10.63 -1.02 -11.45
CA ILE A 74 -10.23 -0.03 -10.41
C ILE A 74 -10.28 -0.66 -9.01
N TYR A 75 -9.67 -1.84 -8.88
CA TYR A 75 -9.57 -2.55 -7.61
C TYR A 75 -8.22 -2.28 -6.92
N PRO A 76 -8.17 -2.21 -5.57
CA PRO A 76 -6.91 -2.07 -4.86
C PRO A 76 -6.01 -3.28 -5.10
N ILE A 77 -4.83 -3.05 -5.66
CA ILE A 77 -3.83 -4.09 -5.88
C ILE A 77 -2.77 -4.10 -4.79
N LEU A 78 -2.44 -2.93 -4.23
CA LEU A 78 -1.39 -2.79 -3.23
C LEU A 78 -1.79 -1.75 -2.19
N LEU A 79 -1.73 -2.17 -0.92
CA LEU A 79 -1.77 -1.31 0.26
C LEU A 79 -0.34 -1.12 0.79
N ILE A 80 0.08 0.07 1.18
CA ILE A 80 1.38 0.27 1.85
C ILE A 80 1.18 1.06 3.13
N GLU A 81 1.72 0.55 4.23
CA GLU A 81 1.87 1.26 5.50
C GLU A 81 3.32 1.71 5.68
N CYS A 82 3.51 3.00 5.95
CA CYS A 82 4.81 3.61 6.21
C CYS A 82 5.08 3.64 7.72
N LYS A 83 6.30 3.32 8.13
CA LYS A 83 6.73 3.37 9.52
C LYS A 83 8.01 4.18 9.63
N ALA A 84 8.05 5.09 10.61
CA ALA A 84 9.29 5.78 10.97
C ALA A 84 10.24 4.88 11.77
N GLU A 85 9.70 3.87 12.44
CA GLU A 85 10.39 2.95 13.33
C GLU A 85 10.56 1.56 12.70
N LYS A 86 11.16 0.64 13.46
CA LYS A 86 11.33 -0.75 13.05
C LYS A 86 9.96 -1.42 12.80
N ILE A 87 9.89 -2.26 11.78
CA ILE A 87 8.71 -3.09 11.54
C ILE A 87 8.74 -4.26 12.53
N ASP A 88 7.69 -4.37 13.33
CA ASP A 88 7.50 -5.45 14.30
C ASP A 88 6.26 -6.30 13.95
N GLU A 89 6.10 -7.42 14.65
CA GLU A 89 4.97 -8.34 14.45
C GLU A 89 3.61 -7.65 14.70
N ILE A 90 3.58 -6.63 15.56
CA ILE A 90 2.36 -5.85 15.84
C ILE A 90 1.98 -5.04 14.61
N ALA A 91 2.93 -4.39 13.93
CA ALA A 91 2.71 -3.69 12.68
C ALA A 91 2.24 -4.63 11.57
N GLU A 92 2.80 -5.84 11.50
CA GLU A 92 2.36 -6.89 10.58
C GLU A 92 0.91 -7.31 10.83
N GLN A 93 0.55 -7.63 12.07
CA GLN A 93 -0.82 -8.01 12.42
C GLN A 93 -1.82 -6.88 12.16
N GLN A 94 -1.41 -5.64 12.41
CA GLN A 94 -2.22 -4.47 12.09
C GLN A 94 -2.55 -4.43 10.61
N VAL A 95 -1.54 -4.39 9.72
CA VAL A 95 -1.81 -4.26 8.27
C VAL A 95 -2.59 -5.46 7.72
N ILE A 96 -2.38 -6.67 8.24
CA ILE A 96 -3.19 -7.86 7.90
C ILE A 96 -4.66 -7.62 8.26
N GLY A 97 -4.92 -7.13 9.48
CA GLY A 97 -6.27 -6.79 9.94
C GLY A 97 -6.94 -5.70 9.10
N TYR A 98 -6.20 -4.70 8.63
CA TYR A 98 -6.76 -3.70 7.71
C TYR A 98 -6.97 -4.24 6.31
N ASN A 99 -6.05 -5.07 5.82
CA ASN A 99 -6.18 -5.65 4.49
C ASN A 99 -7.39 -6.58 4.38
N TYR A 100 -7.91 -7.13 5.48
CA TYR A 100 -9.21 -7.80 5.50
C TYR A 100 -10.35 -6.91 4.99
N PHE A 101 -10.36 -5.62 5.36
CA PHE A 101 -11.36 -4.65 4.93
C PHE A 101 -11.03 -4.04 3.56
N VAL A 102 -9.77 -3.65 3.34
CA VAL A 102 -9.32 -3.07 2.07
C VAL A 102 -9.42 -4.10 0.94
N ASN A 103 -9.17 -5.36 1.27
CA ASN A 103 -9.10 -6.50 0.35
C ASN A 103 -8.13 -6.26 -0.82
N ALA A 104 -6.98 -5.63 -0.57
CA ALA A 104 -5.94 -5.54 -1.59
C ALA A 104 -5.27 -6.90 -1.80
N TYR A 105 -4.85 -7.18 -3.03
CA TYR A 105 -4.13 -8.42 -3.37
C TYR A 105 -2.81 -8.55 -2.63
N PHE A 106 -2.12 -7.41 -2.47
CA PHE A 106 -0.85 -7.30 -1.78
C PHE A 106 -0.93 -6.20 -0.71
N PHE A 107 -0.14 -6.34 0.34
CA PHE A 107 0.18 -5.22 1.21
C PHE A 107 1.68 -5.16 1.48
N SER A 108 2.20 -3.96 1.69
CA SER A 108 3.58 -3.74 2.08
C SER A 108 3.69 -2.98 3.40
N LEU A 109 4.72 -3.31 4.15
CA LEU A 109 5.22 -2.50 5.25
C LEU A 109 6.56 -1.94 4.84
N ALA A 110 6.79 -0.66 5.09
CA ALA A 110 8.02 -0.01 4.68
C ALA A 110 8.48 1.00 5.72
N ASN A 111 9.78 0.97 6.02
CA ASN A 111 10.48 2.00 6.77
C ASN A 111 11.73 2.44 6.00
N LYS A 112 12.66 3.13 6.66
CA LYS A 112 13.90 3.58 6.02
C LYS A 112 14.88 2.46 5.66
N GLU A 113 14.77 1.30 6.30
CA GLU A 113 15.76 0.22 6.21
C GLU A 113 15.28 -0.94 5.34
N GLU A 114 13.98 -1.23 5.37
CA GLU A 114 13.40 -2.41 4.73
C GLU A 114 12.02 -2.14 4.15
N ILE A 115 11.65 -2.98 3.18
CA ILE A 115 10.30 -3.09 2.63
C ILE A 115 9.95 -4.56 2.58
N LYS A 116 8.81 -4.94 3.17
CA LYS A 116 8.28 -6.30 3.06
C LYS A 116 6.93 -6.26 2.38
N THR A 117 6.77 -7.04 1.32
CA THR A 117 5.51 -7.15 0.56
C THR A 117 4.94 -8.53 0.72
N TYR A 118 3.68 -8.60 1.13
CA TYR A 118 2.97 -9.82 1.49
C TYR A 118 1.78 -10.05 0.57
N TRP A 119 1.39 -11.31 0.46
CA TRP A 119 0.13 -11.75 -0.13
C TRP A 119 -0.35 -13.02 0.54
N TYR A 120 -1.64 -13.31 0.39
CA TYR A 120 -2.22 -14.55 0.90
C TYR A 120 -2.16 -15.65 -0.16
N ASP A 121 -1.39 -16.70 0.10
CA ASP A 121 -1.36 -17.91 -0.73
C ASP A 121 -2.49 -18.85 -0.27
N LYS A 122 -3.53 -18.94 -1.10
CA LYS A 122 -4.70 -19.80 -0.84
C LYS A 122 -4.36 -21.29 -0.86
N LYS A 123 -3.37 -21.73 -1.66
CA LYS A 123 -2.98 -23.14 -1.75
C LYS A 123 -2.25 -23.57 -0.48
N LYS A 124 -1.40 -22.70 0.05
CA LYS A 124 -0.64 -22.92 1.30
C LYS A 124 -1.38 -22.47 2.56
N ASN A 125 -2.53 -21.83 2.41
CA ASN A 125 -3.37 -21.31 3.48
C ASN A 125 -2.61 -20.39 4.46
N ARG A 126 -1.70 -19.56 3.94
CA ARG A 126 -0.86 -18.66 4.75
C ARG A 126 -0.42 -17.44 3.97
N TYR A 127 0.02 -16.41 4.69
CA TYR A 127 0.73 -15.29 4.08
C TYR A 127 2.14 -15.71 3.67
N LEU A 128 2.55 -15.28 2.48
CA LEU A 128 3.93 -15.31 2.00
C LEU A 128 4.40 -13.86 1.84
N PHE A 129 5.72 -13.67 1.74
CA PHE A 129 6.30 -12.34 1.56
C PHE A 129 7.60 -12.36 0.78
N VAL A 130 7.98 -11.17 0.30
CA VAL A 130 9.29 -10.83 -0.25
C VAL A 130 9.82 -9.55 0.40
N ASP A 131 11.13 -9.44 0.56
CA ASP A 131 11.82 -8.28 1.18
C ASP A 131 12.09 -7.14 0.18
N PHE A 132 11.16 -6.93 -0.75
CA PHE A 132 11.22 -5.80 -1.68
C PHE A 132 9.82 -5.33 -2.08
N LEU A 133 9.76 -4.17 -2.75
CA LEU A 133 8.56 -3.68 -3.42
C LEU A 133 8.58 -4.15 -4.88
N PRO A 134 7.67 -5.04 -5.30
CA PRO A 134 7.61 -5.48 -6.70
C PRO A 134 7.25 -4.32 -7.63
N SER A 135 7.63 -4.44 -8.91
CA SER A 135 7.17 -3.49 -9.94
C SER A 135 5.67 -3.62 -10.19
N TYR A 136 5.06 -2.56 -10.73
CA TYR A 136 3.65 -2.59 -11.10
C TYR A 136 3.33 -3.76 -12.04
N LYS A 137 4.21 -4.02 -13.03
CA LYS A 137 4.07 -5.14 -13.96
C LYS A 137 4.12 -6.50 -13.25
N GLN A 138 5.02 -6.69 -12.28
CA GLN A 138 5.11 -7.94 -11.51
C GLN A 138 3.84 -8.19 -10.69
N LEU A 139 3.29 -7.17 -10.04
CA LEU A 139 2.03 -7.31 -9.29
C LEU A 139 0.87 -7.71 -10.20
N ILE A 140 0.75 -7.06 -11.35
CA ILE A 140 -0.29 -7.39 -12.34
C ILE A 140 -0.14 -8.83 -12.84
N TYR A 141 1.08 -9.23 -13.20
CA TYR A 141 1.36 -10.58 -13.67
C TYR A 141 0.98 -11.62 -12.61
N ALA A 142 1.39 -11.42 -11.36
CA ALA A 142 1.09 -12.31 -10.25
C ALA A 142 -0.42 -12.47 -9.99
N ILE A 143 -1.22 -11.42 -10.22
CA ILE A 143 -2.69 -11.49 -10.10
C ILE A 143 -3.30 -12.24 -11.29
N GLU A 144 -2.86 -11.94 -12.52
CA GLU A 144 -3.40 -12.54 -13.75
C GLU A 144 -3.08 -14.04 -13.83
N ASP A 145 -1.84 -14.44 -13.52
CA ASP A 145 -1.37 -15.84 -13.62
C ASP A 145 -1.75 -16.69 -12.40
N LYS A 146 -2.29 -16.08 -11.34
CA LYS A 146 -2.62 -16.72 -10.05
C LYS A 146 -1.42 -17.43 -9.37
N GLU A 147 -0.20 -17.17 -9.84
CA GLU A 147 1.04 -17.55 -9.21
C GLU A 147 1.59 -16.33 -8.49
N LEU A 148 1.15 -16.15 -7.25
CA LEU A 148 1.53 -14.99 -6.46
C LEU A 148 2.99 -15.14 -6.00
N LEU A 149 3.85 -14.31 -6.62
CA LEU A 149 5.28 -13.96 -6.41
C LEU A 149 6.29 -15.04 -6.01
#